data_AF-A0A2M7P376-F1
#
_entry.id   AF-A0A2M7P376-F1
#
_cell.length_a   1.000
_cell.length_b   1.000
_cell.length_c   1.000
_cell.angle_alpha   90.00
_cell.angle_beta   90.00
_cell.angle_gamma   90.00
#
_symmetry.space_group_name_H-M   'P 1'
#
loop_
_entity.id
_entity.type
_entity.pdbx_description
1 polymer ?
#
loop_
_entity_poly.entity_id
_entity_poly.type
_entity_poly.pdbx_seq_one_letter_code
_entity_poly.pdbx_strand_id
1 'polypeptide(L)'
;MSSQENVFTNLTEGTLKFLAPSDTNWQELKPSAPDTAKKKKIESEGKEARNSLNETLLVSLQMQNLMVVAGCGTSLGPVVQGPSMSELWKAVEELVDQNTTKIKRGDISNKIKFNDDKEKLNIEDFLSRCDAYLQVNNDDEVSSFVSLCKAKILEMCSFCMADEKDEKLVGHTTFLHRLSRRRVRDSRLKIFTTNYDLCFETAAGKQGIVVLDGFSFTQPRFYDPRFFDYDIVRRPRTGEDLGNYLEGVIQLYKLHGSVNWARPSNGKSITIKEKPTPDEACLIYPGKGKYQQSYMQPHLELVAQYLSSLREPNTCLIVAGFGFNDSHLSEPILSAVKTNPHLRLIITDCYAEDWINGKDEASHHWKELFDLAQKGEDIWFINASFQDFAELIPDLKSLTPAEKLTKNICSIVGGH
;
A
#
# COMPACT_ATOMS: atom_id res chain seq x y z
N MET A 1 1.46 10.56 -41.94
CA MET A 1 1.14 11.67 -41.01
C MET A 1 1.09 11.05 -39.62
N SER A 2 2.25 10.86 -38.99
CA SER A 2 2.94 11.85 -38.14
C SER A 2 2.28 11.98 -36.77
N SER A 3 3.07 11.64 -35.74
CA SER A 3 3.01 12.06 -34.33
C SER A 3 1.91 11.49 -33.41
N GLN A 4 2.14 10.28 -32.87
CA GLN A 4 1.69 9.88 -31.52
C GLN A 4 2.73 8.97 -30.80
N GLU A 5 4.00 9.06 -31.14
CA GLU A 5 5.11 8.55 -30.31
C GLU A 5 5.84 9.77 -29.74
N ASN A 6 5.47 10.20 -28.51
CA ASN A 6 6.29 11.02 -27.58
C ASN A 6 5.40 11.65 -26.48
N VAL A 7 4.99 10.89 -25.47
CA VAL A 7 4.46 11.44 -24.20
C VAL A 7 5.24 10.94 -22.97
N PHE A 8 6.14 9.96 -23.11
CA PHE A 8 6.81 9.30 -21.98
C PHE A 8 8.25 9.76 -21.68
N THR A 9 8.75 10.83 -22.31
CA THR A 9 10.18 11.20 -22.22
C THR A 9 10.59 12.12 -21.06
N ASN A 10 9.66 12.53 -20.18
CA ASN A 10 9.94 13.34 -18.98
C ASN A 10 9.18 12.82 -17.76
N LEU A 11 9.37 11.56 -17.39
CA LEU A 11 8.90 11.02 -16.11
C LEU A 11 10.02 11.08 -15.09
N THR A 12 9.67 11.44 -13.86
CA THR A 12 10.61 11.54 -12.73
C THR A 12 11.00 10.17 -12.15
N GLU A 13 10.56 9.10 -12.81
CA GLU A 13 10.80 7.71 -12.46
C GLU A 13 12.30 7.45 -12.26
N GLY A 14 12.65 6.93 -11.08
CA GLY A 14 14.04 6.62 -10.74
C GLY A 14 14.88 7.80 -10.21
N THR A 15 14.34 9.02 -10.18
CA THR A 15 15.00 10.14 -9.47
C THR A 15 14.63 10.15 -7.99
N LEU A 16 15.60 9.85 -7.13
CA LEU A 16 15.40 9.85 -5.68
C LEU A 16 15.46 11.27 -5.14
N LYS A 17 14.31 11.78 -4.68
CA LYS A 17 14.18 13.11 -4.10
C LYS A 17 13.08 13.16 -3.07
N PHE A 18 13.10 14.17 -2.21
CA PHE A 18 12.01 14.42 -1.27
C PHE A 18 11.65 15.90 -1.23
N LEU A 19 10.45 16.18 -0.74
CA LEU A 19 9.93 17.51 -0.46
C LEU A 19 9.54 17.54 1.02
N ALA A 20 10.17 18.43 1.78
CA ALA A 20 9.86 18.64 3.18
C ALA A 20 8.60 19.53 3.36
N PRO A 21 7.96 19.51 4.53
CA PRO A 21 6.86 20.41 4.86
C PRO A 21 7.25 21.87 4.63
N SER A 22 6.34 22.67 4.08
CA SER A 22 6.55 24.10 3.75
C SER A 22 7.65 24.41 2.71
N ASP A 23 8.37 23.41 2.19
CA ASP A 23 9.32 23.61 1.10
C ASP A 23 8.61 23.59 -0.25
N THR A 24 9.13 24.38 -1.20
CA THR A 24 8.63 24.40 -2.60
C THR A 24 9.55 23.66 -3.57
N ASN A 25 10.80 23.40 -3.16
CA ASN A 25 11.81 22.80 -4.02
C ASN A 25 12.12 21.37 -3.56
N TRP A 26 12.06 20.43 -4.51
CA TRP A 26 12.50 19.07 -4.28
C TRP A 26 14.00 18.99 -4.04
N GLN A 27 14.40 18.20 -3.05
CA GLN A 27 15.79 17.95 -2.71
C GLN A 27 16.21 16.57 -3.23
N GLU A 28 17.16 16.54 -4.16
CA GLU A 28 17.69 15.29 -4.72
C GLU A 28 18.64 14.57 -3.75
N LEU A 29 18.42 13.28 -3.56
CA LEU A 29 19.22 12.42 -2.67
C LEU A 29 20.47 11.86 -3.34
N LYS A 30 20.46 11.74 -4.68
CA LYS A 30 21.58 11.29 -5.50
C LYS A 30 21.67 12.17 -6.77
N PRO A 31 22.06 13.45 -6.64
CA PRO A 31 22.12 14.34 -7.79
C PRO A 31 23.24 13.94 -8.75
N SER A 32 22.93 13.84 -10.05
CA SER A 32 23.94 13.54 -11.09
C SER A 32 24.49 14.84 -11.69
N ALA A 33 25.80 15.06 -11.60
CA ALA A 33 26.45 16.25 -12.16
C ALA A 33 27.17 15.93 -13.48
N PRO A 34 26.95 16.70 -14.57
CA PRO A 34 27.70 16.55 -15.83
C PRO A 34 29.13 17.08 -15.76
N ASP A 35 29.45 18.02 -14.86
CA ASP A 35 30.76 18.69 -14.75
C ASP A 35 31.52 18.40 -13.45
N THR A 36 32.83 18.17 -13.56
CA THR A 36 33.74 17.82 -12.44
C THR A 36 33.93 18.93 -11.39
N ALA A 37 33.77 20.21 -11.75
CA ALA A 37 33.95 21.34 -10.83
C ALA A 37 32.75 21.58 -9.89
N LYS A 38 31.51 21.31 -10.36
CA LYS A 38 30.29 21.43 -9.56
C LYS A 38 29.95 20.14 -8.80
N LYS A 39 30.54 19.01 -9.21
CA LYS A 39 30.32 17.68 -8.63
C LYS A 39 30.49 17.61 -7.11
N LYS A 40 31.56 18.18 -6.55
CA LYS A 40 31.80 18.15 -5.08
C LYS A 40 30.74 18.91 -4.27
N LYS A 41 30.23 20.03 -4.79
CA LYS A 41 29.21 20.84 -4.12
C LYS A 41 27.84 20.16 -4.19
N ILE A 42 27.51 19.62 -5.36
CA ILE A 42 26.27 18.87 -5.60
C ILE A 42 26.25 17.57 -4.76
N GLU A 43 27.38 16.87 -4.64
CA GLU A 43 27.52 15.70 -3.77
C GLU A 43 27.39 16.03 -2.27
N SER A 44 27.88 17.20 -1.82
CA SER A 44 27.69 17.62 -0.42
C SER A 44 26.23 17.97 -0.13
N GLU A 45 25.56 18.69 -1.03
CA GLU A 45 24.13 19.04 -0.92
C GLU A 45 23.26 17.78 -0.84
N GLY A 46 23.50 16.79 -1.72
CA GLY A 46 22.79 15.51 -1.69
C GLY A 46 23.03 14.71 -0.40
N LYS A 47 24.24 14.81 0.19
CA LYS A 47 24.57 14.17 1.46
C LYS A 47 23.84 14.83 2.64
N GLU A 48 23.76 16.15 2.66
CA GLU A 48 23.00 16.90 3.66
C GLU A 48 21.50 16.59 3.57
N ALA A 49 20.94 16.60 2.37
CA ALA A 49 19.56 16.23 2.10
C ALA A 49 19.25 14.80 2.61
N ARG A 50 20.14 13.84 2.33
CA ARG A 50 20.01 12.46 2.83
C ARG A 50 20.08 12.36 4.35
N ASN A 51 20.95 13.13 5.00
CA ASN A 51 21.04 13.15 6.46
C ASN A 51 19.76 13.72 7.09
N SER A 52 19.24 14.82 6.54
CA SER A 52 17.98 15.44 7.00
C SER A 52 16.80 14.47 6.90
N LEU A 53 16.64 13.80 5.74
CA LEU A 53 15.60 12.80 5.55
C LEU A 53 15.77 11.63 6.53
N ASN A 54 17.00 11.15 6.72
CA ASN A 54 17.30 10.04 7.63
C ASN A 54 16.96 10.39 9.09
N GLU A 55 17.33 11.57 9.57
CA GLU A 55 16.99 12.03 10.92
C GLU A 55 15.47 12.12 11.11
N THR A 56 14.76 12.66 10.13
CA THR A 56 13.31 12.75 10.15
C THR A 56 12.67 11.38 10.19
N LEU A 57 13.08 10.46 9.30
CA LEU A 57 12.58 9.09 9.29
C LEU A 57 12.86 8.39 10.63
N LEU A 58 14.05 8.55 11.21
CA LEU A 58 14.37 8.00 12.54
C LEU A 58 13.40 8.50 13.63
N VAL A 59 13.06 9.79 13.63
CA VAL A 59 12.08 10.36 14.58
C VAL A 59 10.69 9.78 14.33
N SER A 60 10.27 9.71 13.07
CA SER A 60 8.97 9.17 12.66
C SER A 60 8.78 7.70 13.09
N LEU A 61 9.83 6.87 12.96
CA LEU A 61 9.79 5.48 13.40
C LEU A 61 9.65 5.32 14.93
N GLN A 62 10.09 6.33 15.70
CA GLN A 62 10.01 6.34 17.16
C GLN A 62 8.70 6.90 17.71
N MET A 63 7.79 7.38 16.84
CA MET A 63 6.45 7.81 17.25
C MET A 63 5.67 6.63 17.83
N GLN A 64 4.76 6.92 18.76
CA GLN A 64 4.02 5.90 19.52
C GLN A 64 3.18 5.00 18.61
N ASN A 65 2.50 5.63 17.64
CA ASN A 65 1.68 4.95 16.65
C ASN A 65 2.36 5.03 15.28
N LEU A 66 2.57 3.88 14.65
CA LEU A 66 3.10 3.79 13.30
C LEU A 66 2.16 2.95 12.44
N MET A 67 1.65 3.57 11.39
CA MET A 67 0.77 2.91 10.44
C MET A 67 1.23 3.13 9.00
N VAL A 68 0.95 2.14 8.15
CA VAL A 68 1.27 2.15 6.73
C VAL A 68 -0.02 1.97 5.93
N VAL A 69 -0.21 2.75 4.88
CA VAL A 69 -1.19 2.49 3.82
C VAL A 69 -0.42 2.09 2.57
N ALA A 70 -0.51 0.83 2.18
CA ALA A 70 0.17 0.25 1.02
C ALA A 70 -0.82 0.03 -0.12
N GLY A 71 -0.61 0.71 -1.24
CA GLY A 71 -1.36 0.51 -2.48
C GLY A 71 -0.66 -0.40 -3.48
N CYS A 72 -1.20 -0.49 -4.69
CA CYS A 72 -0.70 -1.39 -5.72
C CYS A 72 0.78 -1.15 -6.03
N GLY A 73 1.26 0.10 -5.95
CA GLY A 73 2.64 0.50 -6.20
C GLY A 73 3.68 -0.19 -5.31
N THR A 74 3.30 -0.80 -4.18
CA THR A 74 4.23 -1.60 -3.38
C THR A 74 4.53 -2.97 -4.00
N SER A 75 3.58 -3.49 -4.77
CA SER A 75 3.68 -4.78 -5.47
C SER A 75 4.00 -4.62 -6.97
N LEU A 76 4.04 -3.38 -7.47
CA LEU A 76 4.48 -3.06 -8.83
C LEU A 76 6.01 -3.07 -8.95
N GLY A 77 6.49 -3.02 -10.20
CA GLY A 77 7.90 -2.84 -10.52
C GLY A 77 8.61 -4.12 -10.95
N PRO A 78 9.87 -4.01 -11.39
CA PRO A 78 10.59 -5.07 -12.10
C PRO A 78 10.91 -6.29 -11.22
N VAL A 79 10.89 -6.11 -9.89
CA VAL A 79 11.28 -7.13 -8.92
C VAL A 79 10.08 -7.98 -8.49
N VAL A 80 9.01 -7.34 -8.01
CA VAL A 80 7.80 -8.03 -7.53
C VAL A 80 6.91 -8.48 -8.69
N GLN A 81 6.83 -7.68 -9.77
CA GLN A 81 6.08 -7.98 -10.99
C GLN A 81 4.58 -8.24 -10.77
N GLY A 82 3.98 -7.56 -9.78
CA GLY A 82 2.54 -7.56 -9.61
C GLY A 82 1.84 -6.79 -10.75
N PRO A 83 0.58 -7.14 -11.08
CA PRO A 83 -0.13 -6.53 -12.20
C PRO A 83 -0.70 -5.15 -11.82
N SER A 84 -0.55 -4.20 -12.73
CA SER A 84 -1.25 -2.91 -12.70
C SER A 84 -2.71 -3.04 -13.15
N MET A 85 -3.54 -2.04 -12.84
CA MET A 85 -4.94 -2.00 -13.29
C MET A 85 -5.07 -2.04 -14.82
N SER A 86 -4.14 -1.40 -15.54
CA SER A 86 -4.10 -1.41 -17.00
C SER A 86 -3.69 -2.76 -17.56
N GLU A 87 -2.79 -3.49 -16.90
CA GLU A 87 -2.39 -4.85 -17.30
C GLU A 87 -3.51 -5.87 -17.02
N LEU A 88 -4.20 -5.74 -15.89
CA LEU A 88 -5.40 -6.53 -15.61
C LEU A 88 -6.46 -6.32 -16.70
N TRP A 89 -6.66 -5.07 -17.12
CA TRP A 89 -7.59 -4.75 -18.21
C TRP A 89 -7.16 -5.42 -19.52
N LYS A 90 -5.91 -5.25 -19.96
CA LYS A 90 -5.40 -5.90 -21.18
C LYS A 90 -5.53 -7.42 -21.15
N ALA A 91 -5.22 -8.04 -20.01
CA ALA A 91 -5.35 -9.48 -19.88
C ALA A 91 -6.82 -9.95 -19.95
N VAL A 92 -7.76 -9.15 -19.46
CA VAL A 92 -9.20 -9.39 -19.64
C VAL A 92 -9.60 -9.19 -21.10
N GLU A 93 -9.09 -8.17 -21.79
CA GLU A 93 -9.34 -7.94 -23.23
C GLU A 93 -8.87 -9.12 -24.09
N GLU A 94 -7.63 -9.58 -23.89
CA GLU A 94 -7.04 -10.68 -24.66
C GLU A 94 -7.80 -12.01 -24.49
N LEU A 95 -8.38 -12.27 -23.31
CA LEU A 95 -9.21 -13.45 -23.07
C LEU A 95 -10.47 -13.48 -23.93
N VAL A 96 -10.99 -12.30 -24.31
CA VAL A 96 -12.22 -12.21 -25.10
C VAL A 96 -11.96 -12.35 -26.60
N ASP A 97 -10.76 -11.98 -27.05
CA ASP A 97 -10.37 -12.07 -28.46
C ASP A 97 -9.88 -13.48 -28.84
N GLN A 98 -9.40 -14.26 -27.86
CA GLN A 98 -9.09 -15.68 -28.07
C GLN A 98 -10.39 -16.49 -28.16
N ASN A 99 -10.72 -16.96 -29.37
CA ASN A 99 -11.86 -17.78 -29.86
C ASN A 99 -12.35 -18.99 -29.01
N THR A 100 -11.93 -19.13 -27.76
CA THR A 100 -12.22 -20.24 -26.85
C THR A 100 -13.55 -20.10 -26.10
N THR A 101 -14.14 -18.91 -26.01
CA THR A 101 -15.49 -18.71 -25.45
C THR A 101 -16.43 -18.13 -26.50
N LYS A 102 -17.70 -18.57 -26.52
CA LYS A 102 -18.75 -18.07 -27.45
C LYS A 102 -19.12 -16.58 -27.26
N ILE A 103 -18.37 -15.85 -26.45
CA ILE A 103 -18.72 -14.54 -25.91
C ILE A 103 -17.71 -13.53 -26.46
N LYS A 104 -18.11 -12.66 -27.38
CA LYS A 104 -17.27 -11.57 -27.87
C LYS A 104 -17.51 -10.31 -27.04
N ARG A 105 -16.45 -9.55 -26.75
CA ARG A 105 -16.55 -8.31 -25.97
C ARG A 105 -17.46 -7.31 -26.65
N GLY A 106 -17.37 -7.18 -27.98
CA GLY A 106 -18.24 -6.30 -28.75
C GLY A 106 -19.73 -6.57 -28.53
N ASP A 107 -20.11 -7.83 -28.35
CA ASP A 107 -21.50 -8.20 -28.10
C ASP A 107 -21.95 -7.80 -26.68
N ILE A 108 -21.07 -7.96 -25.68
CA ILE A 108 -21.33 -7.50 -24.30
C ILE A 108 -21.33 -5.98 -24.21
N SER A 109 -20.33 -5.30 -24.77
CA SER A 109 -20.25 -3.83 -24.84
C SER A 109 -21.52 -3.25 -25.45
N ASN A 110 -22.03 -3.86 -26.54
CA ASN A 110 -23.30 -3.45 -27.15
C ASN A 110 -24.51 -3.70 -26.23
N LYS A 111 -24.59 -4.86 -25.57
CA LYS A 111 -25.67 -5.19 -24.61
C LYS A 111 -25.72 -4.22 -23.43
N ILE A 112 -24.55 -3.88 -22.86
CA ILE A 112 -24.44 -3.00 -21.70
C ILE A 112 -24.37 -1.51 -22.10
N LYS A 113 -24.46 -1.18 -23.40
CA LYS A 113 -24.30 0.18 -23.95
C LYS A 113 -22.99 0.85 -23.51
N PHE A 114 -21.91 0.06 -23.46
CA PHE A 114 -20.55 0.55 -23.28
C PHE A 114 -20.09 1.25 -24.55
N ASN A 115 -19.74 2.53 -24.44
CA ASN A 115 -19.28 3.30 -25.58
C ASN A 115 -17.76 3.51 -25.44
N ASP A 116 -17.00 2.64 -26.11
CA ASP A 116 -15.53 2.61 -26.04
C ASP A 116 -14.89 3.95 -26.46
N ASP A 117 -15.60 4.79 -27.24
CA ASP A 117 -15.08 6.06 -27.78
C ASP A 117 -15.19 7.28 -26.83
N LYS A 118 -16.01 7.21 -25.76
CA LYS A 118 -16.26 8.35 -24.86
C LYS A 118 -15.78 8.16 -23.43
N GLU A 119 -15.58 6.92 -23.01
CA GLU A 119 -15.11 6.60 -21.66
C GLU A 119 -13.65 6.16 -21.74
N LYS A 120 -12.78 6.73 -20.89
CA LYS A 120 -11.42 6.19 -20.73
C LYS A 120 -11.57 4.72 -20.34
N LEU A 121 -11.12 3.81 -21.21
CA LEU A 121 -11.21 2.36 -21.04
C LEU A 121 -10.61 1.94 -19.68
N ASN A 122 -11.48 1.65 -18.70
CA ASN A 122 -11.08 1.21 -17.37
C ASN A 122 -11.91 0.00 -16.96
N ILE A 123 -11.23 -1.02 -16.45
CA ILE A 123 -11.85 -2.25 -15.91
C ILE A 123 -12.88 -1.94 -14.82
N GLU A 124 -12.68 -0.89 -14.03
CA GLU A 124 -13.66 -0.47 -13.02
C GLU A 124 -14.99 -0.05 -13.63
N ASP A 125 -14.96 0.82 -14.66
CA ASP A 125 -16.17 1.31 -15.32
C ASP A 125 -16.88 0.17 -16.06
N PHE A 126 -16.11 -0.72 -16.68
CA PHE A 126 -16.64 -1.88 -17.39
C PHE A 126 -17.36 -2.85 -16.45
N LEU A 127 -16.70 -3.29 -15.36
CA LEU A 127 -17.29 -4.21 -14.38
C LEU A 127 -18.52 -3.58 -13.69
N SER A 128 -18.46 -2.28 -13.39
CA SER A 128 -19.61 -1.55 -12.81
C SER A 128 -20.85 -1.60 -13.69
N ARG A 129 -20.68 -1.44 -15.00
CA ARG A 129 -21.79 -1.48 -15.96
C ARG A 129 -22.32 -2.89 -16.15
N CYS A 130 -21.46 -3.90 -16.11
CA CYS A 130 -21.89 -5.30 -16.10
C CYS A 130 -22.74 -5.62 -14.86
N ASP A 131 -22.29 -5.23 -13.68
CA ASP A 131 -23.04 -5.44 -12.43
C ASP A 131 -24.38 -4.70 -12.45
N ALA A 132 -24.40 -3.44 -12.90
CA ALA A 132 -25.64 -2.66 -13.04
C ALA A 132 -26.62 -3.28 -14.05
N TYR A 133 -26.11 -3.85 -15.15
CA TYR A 133 -26.93 -4.56 -16.13
C TYR A 133 -27.54 -5.84 -15.54
N LEU A 134 -26.74 -6.63 -14.82
CA LEU A 134 -27.17 -7.89 -14.19
C LEU A 134 -28.17 -7.68 -13.04
N GLN A 135 -28.23 -6.50 -12.43
CA GLN A 135 -29.26 -6.16 -11.44
C GLN A 135 -30.67 -6.04 -12.04
N VAL A 136 -30.78 -5.73 -13.33
CA VAL A 136 -32.05 -5.52 -14.03
C VAL A 136 -32.37 -6.67 -14.98
N ASN A 137 -31.35 -7.28 -15.59
CA ASN A 137 -31.48 -8.32 -16.59
C ASN A 137 -30.80 -9.61 -16.12
N ASN A 138 -31.53 -10.73 -16.15
CA ASN A 138 -30.93 -12.05 -15.97
C ASN A 138 -30.33 -12.50 -17.31
N ASP A 139 -29.04 -12.19 -17.53
CA ASP A 139 -28.28 -12.63 -18.71
C ASP A 139 -27.10 -13.51 -18.27
N ASP A 140 -27.22 -14.82 -18.53
CA ASP A 140 -26.23 -15.83 -18.17
C ASP A 140 -24.89 -15.62 -18.91
N GLU A 141 -24.89 -15.02 -20.11
CA GLU A 141 -23.66 -14.73 -20.86
C GLU A 141 -22.86 -13.62 -20.17
N VAL A 142 -23.53 -12.55 -19.75
CA VAL A 142 -22.89 -11.43 -19.03
C VAL A 142 -22.41 -11.89 -17.65
N SER A 143 -23.19 -12.72 -16.95
CA SER A 143 -22.80 -13.28 -15.66
C SER A 143 -21.59 -14.22 -15.76
N SER A 144 -21.57 -15.09 -16.78
CA SER A 144 -20.42 -15.95 -17.07
C SER A 144 -19.18 -15.12 -17.42
N PHE A 145 -19.34 -14.03 -18.17
CA PHE A 145 -18.24 -13.13 -18.50
C PHE A 145 -17.65 -12.44 -17.27
N VAL A 146 -18.48 -11.87 -16.40
CA VAL A 146 -18.02 -11.25 -15.14
C VAL A 146 -17.26 -12.27 -14.29
N SER A 147 -17.76 -13.51 -14.23
CA SER A 147 -17.11 -14.60 -13.49
C SER A 147 -15.74 -14.96 -14.07
N LEU A 148 -15.59 -14.96 -15.40
CA LEU A 148 -14.30 -15.14 -16.08
C LEU A 148 -13.32 -13.99 -15.78
N CYS A 149 -13.79 -12.73 -15.83
CA CYS A 149 -12.95 -11.58 -15.46
C CYS A 149 -12.46 -11.68 -14.01
N LYS A 150 -13.35 -12.01 -13.08
CA LYS A 150 -13.02 -12.22 -11.66
C LYS A 150 -12.01 -13.36 -11.49
N ALA A 151 -12.17 -14.46 -12.22
CA ALA A 151 -11.22 -15.57 -12.23
C ALA A 151 -9.84 -15.14 -12.72
N LYS A 152 -9.78 -14.33 -13.78
CA LYS A 152 -8.51 -13.84 -14.33
C LYS A 152 -7.80 -12.89 -13.37
N ILE A 153 -8.53 -11.96 -12.74
CA ILE A 153 -7.98 -11.07 -11.73
C ILE A 153 -7.42 -11.88 -10.56
N LEU A 154 -8.17 -12.87 -10.07
CA LEU A 154 -7.71 -13.78 -9.02
C LEU A 154 -6.41 -14.49 -9.40
N GLU A 155 -6.36 -15.05 -10.61
CA GLU A 155 -5.17 -15.74 -11.12
C GLU A 155 -3.96 -14.81 -11.16
N MET A 156 -4.09 -13.63 -11.78
CA MET A 156 -3.00 -12.69 -11.97
C MET A 156 -2.50 -12.10 -10.64
N CYS A 157 -3.38 -11.85 -9.69
CA CYS A 157 -3.01 -11.33 -8.36
C CYS A 157 -2.49 -12.43 -7.41
N SER A 158 -2.59 -13.70 -7.77
CA SER A 158 -2.08 -14.84 -6.98
C SER A 158 -0.61 -15.19 -7.26
N PHE A 159 0.18 -14.26 -7.78
CA PHE A 159 1.58 -14.50 -8.14
C PHE A 159 2.48 -14.71 -6.91
N CYS A 160 2.23 -14.01 -5.80
CA CYS A 160 3.01 -14.04 -4.55
C CYS A 160 2.72 -15.26 -3.64
N MET A 161 2.57 -16.47 -4.19
CA MET A 161 2.33 -17.70 -3.41
C MET A 161 3.64 -18.38 -2.97
N ALA A 162 3.57 -19.27 -1.97
CA ALA A 162 4.66 -19.74 -1.09
C ALA A 162 5.98 -20.24 -1.75
N ASP A 163 6.02 -20.47 -3.06
CA ASP A 163 7.19 -21.00 -3.78
C ASP A 163 8.04 -19.92 -4.51
N GLU A 164 7.73 -18.62 -4.33
CA GLU A 164 8.49 -17.57 -5.01
C GLU A 164 9.89 -17.32 -4.41
N LYS A 165 10.86 -17.05 -5.30
CA LYS A 165 12.26 -16.73 -4.96
C LYS A 165 12.36 -15.53 -4.02
N ASP A 166 13.20 -15.62 -2.99
CA ASP A 166 13.45 -14.55 -2.01
C ASP A 166 13.80 -13.20 -2.64
N GLU A 167 14.43 -13.22 -3.81
CA GLU A 167 14.83 -12.04 -4.59
C GLU A 167 13.64 -11.13 -4.97
N LYS A 168 12.44 -11.69 -5.20
CA LYS A 168 11.25 -10.92 -5.60
C LYS A 168 10.69 -10.06 -4.46
N LEU A 169 10.95 -10.41 -3.21
CA LEU A 169 10.35 -9.76 -2.03
C LEU A 169 11.37 -8.96 -1.22
N VAL A 170 12.54 -8.63 -1.76
CA VAL A 170 13.60 -7.90 -1.05
C VAL A 170 13.11 -6.56 -0.51
N GLY A 171 12.29 -5.82 -1.28
CA GLY A 171 11.68 -4.56 -0.84
C GLY A 171 10.76 -4.76 0.38
N HIS A 172 9.77 -5.66 0.28
CA HIS A 172 8.85 -5.99 1.38
C HIS A 172 9.57 -6.51 2.63
N THR A 173 10.54 -7.39 2.42
CA THR A 173 11.40 -7.98 3.47
C THR A 173 12.18 -6.88 4.18
N THR A 174 12.83 -5.98 3.45
CA THR A 174 13.58 -4.86 4.04
C THR A 174 12.67 -3.88 4.76
N PHE A 175 11.51 -3.57 4.18
CA PHE A 175 10.51 -2.69 4.74
C PHE A 175 9.98 -3.21 6.08
N LEU A 176 9.52 -4.45 6.12
CA LEU A 176 9.01 -5.10 7.34
C LEU A 176 10.10 -5.23 8.41
N HIS A 177 11.32 -5.58 8.02
CA HIS A 177 12.45 -5.67 8.96
C HIS A 177 12.68 -4.37 9.73
N ARG A 178 12.64 -3.24 9.01
CA ARG A 178 12.96 -1.93 9.56
C ARG A 178 11.80 -1.35 10.37
N LEU A 179 10.57 -1.60 9.96
CA LEU A 179 9.38 -1.05 10.63
C LEU A 179 8.84 -1.90 11.79
N SER A 180 9.03 -3.21 11.76
CA SER A 180 8.50 -4.12 12.79
C SER A 180 9.28 -4.08 14.12
N ARG A 181 10.51 -3.57 14.10
CA ARG A 181 11.39 -3.41 15.28
C ARG A 181 10.98 -2.20 16.11
N ARG A 182 9.87 -2.32 16.82
CA ARG A 182 9.32 -1.27 17.69
C ARG A 182 9.62 -1.57 19.15
N ARG A 183 9.58 -0.54 20.00
CA ARG A 183 9.74 -0.74 21.44
C ARG A 183 8.49 -1.45 21.96
N VAL A 184 8.66 -2.30 22.97
CA VAL A 184 7.58 -3.08 23.59
C VAL A 184 6.38 -2.23 24.04
N ARG A 185 6.61 -0.96 24.41
CA ARG A 185 5.57 -0.02 24.87
C ARG A 185 4.85 0.71 23.73
N ASP A 186 5.46 0.75 22.55
CA ASP A 186 4.88 1.44 21.40
C ASP A 186 3.85 0.51 20.75
N SER A 187 2.87 1.06 20.02
CA SER A 187 1.86 0.22 19.36
C SER A 187 2.53 -0.74 18.37
N ARG A 188 1.89 -1.88 18.08
CA ARG A 188 2.31 -2.72 16.95
C ARG A 188 2.27 -1.91 15.65
N LEU A 189 3.13 -2.27 14.70
CA LEU A 189 3.06 -1.74 13.34
C LEU A 189 1.72 -2.17 12.73
N LYS A 190 0.93 -1.22 12.25
CA LYS A 190 -0.32 -1.48 11.53
C LYS A 190 -0.11 -1.26 10.04
N ILE A 191 -0.35 -2.27 9.22
CA ILE A 191 -0.29 -2.16 7.76
C ILE A 191 -1.70 -2.30 7.22
N PHE A 192 -2.22 -1.26 6.61
CA PHE A 192 -3.45 -1.25 5.84
C PHE A 192 -3.08 -1.36 4.37
N THR A 193 -3.70 -2.27 3.63
CA THR A 193 -3.41 -2.41 2.21
C THR A 193 -4.66 -2.69 1.40
N THR A 194 -4.70 -2.13 0.19
CA THR A 194 -5.72 -2.41 -0.82
C THR A 194 -5.30 -3.55 -1.75
N ASN A 195 -4.10 -4.10 -1.59
CA ASN A 195 -3.54 -5.14 -2.45
C ASN A 195 -4.15 -6.51 -2.13
N TYR A 196 -4.53 -7.24 -3.19
CA TYR A 196 -5.09 -8.57 -3.07
C TYR A 196 -4.03 -9.65 -2.82
N ASP A 197 -2.80 -9.40 -3.29
CA ASP A 197 -1.67 -10.35 -3.23
C ASP A 197 -1.26 -10.70 -1.78
N LEU A 198 -0.31 -11.62 -1.64
CA LEU A 198 0.22 -12.06 -0.35
C LEU A 198 1.66 -11.57 -0.09
N CYS A 199 2.12 -10.52 -0.76
CA CYS A 199 3.55 -10.17 -0.72
C CYS A 199 4.03 -9.75 0.69
N PHE A 200 3.18 -9.07 1.49
CA PHE A 200 3.49 -8.74 2.89
C PHE A 200 3.50 -9.98 3.79
N GLU A 201 2.52 -10.87 3.64
CA GLU A 201 2.39 -12.10 4.42
C GLU A 201 3.57 -13.04 4.16
N THR A 202 3.90 -13.25 2.88
CA THR A 202 5.02 -14.09 2.46
C THR A 202 6.35 -13.50 2.93
N ALA A 203 6.55 -12.18 2.81
CA ALA A 203 7.75 -11.52 3.32
C ALA A 203 7.87 -11.61 4.86
N ALA A 204 6.76 -11.42 5.59
CA ALA A 204 6.74 -11.54 7.04
C ALA A 204 7.08 -12.98 7.49
N GLY A 205 6.46 -13.98 6.85
CA GLY A 205 6.71 -15.39 7.11
C GLY A 205 8.18 -15.78 6.91
N LYS A 206 8.82 -15.30 5.84
CA LYS A 206 10.26 -15.52 5.56
C LYS A 206 11.17 -14.90 6.62
N GLN A 207 10.74 -13.85 7.30
CA GLN A 207 11.50 -13.18 8.37
C GLN A 207 11.17 -13.68 9.78
N GLY A 208 10.22 -14.61 9.92
CA GLY A 208 9.71 -15.01 11.23
C GLY A 208 8.91 -13.92 11.94
N ILE A 209 8.41 -12.92 11.20
CA ILE A 209 7.49 -11.91 11.71
C ILE A 209 6.11 -12.53 11.81
N VAL A 210 5.44 -12.37 12.94
CA VAL A 210 4.07 -12.84 13.14
C VAL A 210 3.08 -11.80 12.66
N VAL A 211 2.17 -12.21 11.79
CA VAL A 211 1.11 -11.34 11.25
C VAL A 211 -0.21 -11.63 11.97
N LEU A 212 -0.77 -10.59 12.59
CA LEU A 212 -2.13 -10.57 13.09
C LEU A 212 -3.03 -9.99 12.00
N ASP A 213 -3.77 -10.86 11.31
CA ASP A 213 -4.58 -10.57 10.12
C ASP A 213 -6.10 -10.69 10.39
N GLY A 214 -6.50 -10.86 11.65
CA GLY A 214 -7.88 -11.10 12.06
C GLY A 214 -8.33 -12.56 11.88
N PHE A 215 -7.45 -13.48 11.51
CA PHE A 215 -7.77 -14.91 11.43
C PHE A 215 -7.24 -15.69 12.64
N SER A 216 -8.00 -16.71 13.05
CA SER A 216 -7.61 -17.61 14.13
C SER A 216 -6.26 -18.29 13.89
N PHE A 217 -5.54 -18.59 14.96
CA PHE A 217 -4.23 -19.27 14.88
C PHE A 217 -4.34 -20.79 14.58
N THR A 218 -5.53 -21.38 14.78
CA THR A 218 -5.78 -22.81 14.58
C THR A 218 -6.36 -23.10 13.19
N GLN A 219 -6.07 -24.28 12.65
CA GLN A 219 -6.62 -24.74 11.37
C GLN A 219 -7.98 -25.44 11.54
N PRO A 220 -8.96 -25.19 10.64
CA PRO A 220 -8.94 -24.17 9.59
C PRO A 220 -9.00 -22.75 10.18
N ARG A 221 -8.27 -21.81 9.57
CA ARG A 221 -8.22 -20.42 10.05
C ARG A 221 -9.51 -19.68 9.67
N PHE A 222 -10.25 -19.18 10.67
CA PHE A 222 -11.48 -18.40 10.48
C PHE A 222 -11.25 -16.92 10.80
N TYR A 223 -11.83 -16.03 10.01
CA TYR A 223 -11.84 -14.60 10.28
C TYR A 223 -12.76 -14.30 11.47
N ASP A 224 -12.21 -13.58 12.44
CA ASP A 224 -12.92 -13.00 13.57
C ASP A 224 -12.16 -11.76 14.04
N PRO A 225 -12.78 -10.56 14.02
CA PRO A 225 -12.16 -9.31 14.44
C PRO A 225 -11.42 -9.35 15.78
N ARG A 226 -11.87 -10.19 16.70
CA ARG A 226 -11.27 -10.34 18.03
C ARG A 226 -9.80 -10.77 17.99
N PHE A 227 -9.34 -11.40 16.90
CA PHE A 227 -7.93 -11.75 16.75
C PHE A 227 -7.01 -10.55 16.52
N PHE A 228 -7.53 -9.37 16.14
CA PHE A 228 -6.75 -8.13 16.15
C PHE A 228 -6.46 -7.61 17.56
N ASP A 229 -7.33 -7.92 18.52
CA ASP A 229 -7.17 -7.52 19.93
C ASP A 229 -6.24 -8.46 20.71
N TYR A 230 -5.88 -9.60 20.13
CA TYR A 230 -4.97 -10.56 20.73
C TYR A 230 -3.52 -10.21 20.42
N ASP A 231 -2.65 -10.44 21.39
CA ASP A 231 -1.21 -10.25 21.23
C ASP A 231 -0.45 -11.45 21.82
N ILE A 232 0.79 -11.62 21.39
CA ILE A 232 1.67 -12.73 21.75
C ILE A 232 2.64 -12.26 22.83
N VAL A 233 2.59 -12.94 23.96
CA VAL A 233 3.42 -12.65 25.12
C VAL A 233 4.40 -13.79 25.35
N ARG A 234 5.70 -13.47 25.39
CA ARG A 234 6.75 -14.39 25.79
C ARG A 234 6.86 -14.42 27.31
N ARG A 235 6.48 -15.55 27.92
CA ARG A 235 6.67 -15.77 29.35
C ARG A 235 8.10 -16.24 29.65
N PRO A 236 8.83 -15.57 30.56
CA PRO A 236 10.17 -16.00 30.95
C PRO A 236 10.09 -17.31 31.74
N ARG A 237 11.11 -18.17 31.58
CA ARG A 237 11.19 -19.46 32.31
C ARG A 237 11.52 -19.29 33.80
N THR A 238 11.96 -18.10 34.20
CA THR A 238 12.52 -17.78 35.53
C THR A 238 11.51 -17.22 36.53
N GLY A 239 10.20 -17.29 36.23
CA GLY A 239 9.15 -16.98 37.22
C GLY A 239 8.84 -15.49 37.42
N GLU A 240 9.19 -14.60 36.48
CA GLU A 240 8.59 -13.26 36.46
C GLU A 240 7.13 -13.38 36.01
N ASP A 241 6.20 -12.85 36.80
CA ASP A 241 4.74 -12.99 36.57
C ASP A 241 4.23 -12.23 35.34
N LEU A 242 4.93 -11.18 34.90
CA LEU A 242 4.61 -10.47 33.65
C LEU A 242 5.51 -10.95 32.52
N GLY A 243 4.90 -11.60 31.53
CA GLY A 243 5.58 -11.87 30.27
C GLY A 243 5.79 -10.59 29.45
N ASN A 244 6.79 -10.60 28.57
CA ASN A 244 7.06 -9.49 27.67
C ASN A 244 6.36 -9.71 26.33
N TYR A 245 5.79 -8.66 25.74
CA TYR A 245 5.28 -8.75 24.37
C TYR A 245 6.38 -9.21 23.42
N LEU A 246 6.05 -10.16 22.54
CA LEU A 246 6.99 -10.69 21.56
C LEU A 246 7.34 -9.60 20.53
N GLU A 247 8.61 -9.42 20.21
CA GLU A 247 9.06 -8.54 19.13
C GLU A 247 8.69 -9.13 17.76
N GLY A 248 8.64 -8.31 16.71
CA GLY A 248 8.34 -8.82 15.35
C GLY A 248 6.90 -9.31 15.18
N VAL A 249 5.95 -8.70 15.88
CA VAL A 249 4.50 -8.92 15.67
C VAL A 249 3.94 -7.66 15.00
N ILE A 250 3.21 -7.83 13.91
CA ILE A 250 2.56 -6.75 13.16
C ILE A 250 1.06 -7.03 13.01
N GLN A 251 0.27 -5.99 12.77
CA GLN A 251 -1.14 -6.12 12.40
C GLN A 251 -1.30 -5.79 10.91
N LEU A 252 -1.93 -6.67 10.15
CA LEU A 252 -2.16 -6.52 8.72
C LEU A 252 -3.66 -6.48 8.41
N TYR A 253 -4.10 -5.42 7.76
CA TYR A 253 -5.50 -5.16 7.42
C TYR A 253 -5.64 -5.08 5.89
N LYS A 254 -6.21 -6.13 5.30
CA LYS A 254 -6.48 -6.22 3.84
C LYS A 254 -7.82 -5.59 3.53
N LEU A 255 -7.84 -4.27 3.34
CA LEU A 255 -9.07 -3.47 3.21
C LEU A 255 -10.00 -3.98 2.11
N HIS A 256 -9.43 -4.43 0.98
CA HIS A 256 -10.18 -4.99 -0.14
C HIS A 256 -10.22 -6.53 -0.17
N GLY A 257 -9.75 -7.19 0.90
CA GLY A 257 -9.64 -8.66 0.97
C GLY A 257 -8.35 -9.19 0.37
N SER A 258 -8.26 -10.51 0.23
CA SER A 258 -7.08 -11.18 -0.32
C SER A 258 -7.46 -12.35 -1.22
N VAL A 259 -6.58 -12.68 -2.16
CA VAL A 259 -6.74 -13.78 -3.13
C VAL A 259 -6.92 -15.15 -2.48
N ASN A 260 -6.55 -15.31 -1.20
CA ASN A 260 -6.73 -16.54 -0.45
C ASN A 260 -7.91 -16.51 0.55
N TRP A 261 -8.76 -15.47 0.52
CA TRP A 261 -9.95 -15.41 1.38
C TRP A 261 -11.15 -16.04 0.68
N ALA A 262 -11.79 -17.00 1.35
CA ALA A 262 -12.98 -17.66 0.86
C ALA A 262 -14.15 -17.46 1.83
N ARG A 263 -15.29 -17.04 1.30
CA ARG A 263 -16.59 -17.07 1.95
C ARG A 263 -17.36 -18.30 1.45
N PRO A 264 -17.52 -19.34 2.27
CA PRO A 264 -18.28 -20.52 1.85
C PRO A 264 -19.75 -20.17 1.63
N SER A 265 -20.38 -20.79 0.63
CA SER A 265 -21.79 -20.60 0.26
C SER A 265 -22.80 -20.95 1.37
N ASN A 266 -22.38 -21.72 2.37
CA ASN A 266 -23.20 -22.09 3.53
C ASN A 266 -23.30 -20.99 4.61
N GLY A 267 -22.75 -19.80 4.36
CA GLY A 267 -22.81 -18.66 5.28
C GLY A 267 -21.91 -18.77 6.52
N LYS A 268 -20.97 -19.73 6.54
CA LYS A 268 -19.95 -19.82 7.59
C LYS A 268 -18.97 -18.65 7.52
N SER A 269 -18.27 -18.41 8.63
CA SER A 269 -17.19 -17.42 8.73
C SER A 269 -16.15 -17.59 7.62
N ILE A 270 -15.58 -16.47 7.18
CA ILE A 270 -14.57 -16.42 6.13
C ILE A 270 -13.36 -17.25 6.55
N THR A 271 -12.80 -18.01 5.61
CA THR A 271 -11.66 -18.91 5.83
C THR A 271 -10.53 -18.62 4.86
N ILE A 272 -9.31 -19.02 5.22
CA ILE A 272 -8.18 -19.03 4.28
C ILE A 272 -8.25 -20.30 3.42
N LYS A 273 -8.23 -20.13 2.09
CA LYS A 273 -8.20 -21.18 1.08
C LYS A 273 -7.20 -20.78 0.00
N GLU A 274 -6.27 -21.67 -0.37
CA GLU A 274 -5.19 -21.34 -1.32
C GLU A 274 -5.70 -20.89 -2.70
N LYS A 275 -6.77 -21.52 -3.19
CA LYS A 275 -7.37 -21.23 -4.50
C LYS A 275 -8.90 -21.19 -4.38
N PRO A 276 -9.48 -20.07 -3.91
CA PRO A 276 -10.92 -19.90 -3.91
C PRO A 276 -11.44 -19.81 -5.35
N THR A 277 -12.67 -20.27 -5.57
CA THR A 277 -13.37 -20.00 -6.83
C THR A 277 -13.83 -18.54 -6.85
N PRO A 278 -14.12 -17.94 -8.03
CA PRO A 278 -14.62 -16.57 -8.12
C PRO A 278 -15.87 -16.31 -7.27
N ASP A 279 -16.75 -17.31 -7.12
CA ASP A 279 -17.99 -17.20 -6.35
C ASP A 279 -17.75 -17.26 -4.83
N GLU A 280 -16.69 -17.96 -4.40
CA GLU A 280 -16.31 -18.06 -2.99
C GLU A 280 -15.34 -16.94 -2.58
N ALA A 281 -14.62 -16.33 -3.52
CA ALA A 281 -13.59 -15.35 -3.24
C ALA A 281 -14.15 -14.14 -2.49
N CYS A 282 -13.58 -13.84 -1.33
CA CYS A 282 -13.97 -12.73 -0.48
C CYS A 282 -13.06 -11.52 -0.75
N LEU A 283 -13.29 -10.87 -1.89
CA LEU A 283 -12.53 -9.73 -2.40
C LEU A 283 -13.47 -8.62 -2.89
N ILE A 284 -13.04 -7.37 -2.73
CA ILE A 284 -13.67 -6.22 -3.36
C ILE A 284 -13.03 -6.05 -4.74
N TYR A 285 -13.74 -6.47 -5.79
CA TYR A 285 -13.26 -6.32 -7.15
C TYR A 285 -13.30 -4.84 -7.60
N PRO A 286 -12.42 -4.44 -8.54
CA PRO A 286 -12.43 -3.09 -9.06
C PRO A 286 -13.78 -2.74 -9.70
N GLY A 287 -14.40 -1.65 -9.24
CA GLY A 287 -15.68 -1.17 -9.75
C GLY A 287 -16.32 -0.15 -8.82
N LYS A 288 -17.29 0.63 -9.32
CA LYS A 288 -18.03 1.66 -8.57
C LYS A 288 -18.83 1.07 -7.40
N GLY A 289 -19.22 -0.21 -7.50
CA GLY A 289 -19.84 -0.97 -6.42
C GLY A 289 -18.93 -1.25 -5.21
N LYS A 290 -17.61 -1.01 -5.32
CA LYS A 290 -16.63 -1.23 -4.24
C LYS A 290 -17.02 -0.58 -2.92
N TYR A 291 -17.62 0.61 -3.01
CA TYR A 291 -18.08 1.36 -1.85
C TYR A 291 -19.18 0.64 -1.08
N GLN A 292 -20.10 -0.05 -1.74
CA GLN A 292 -21.16 -0.80 -1.05
C GLN A 292 -20.59 -2.08 -0.42
N GLN A 293 -19.65 -2.73 -1.11
CA GLN A 293 -19.01 -3.95 -0.63
C GLN A 293 -18.14 -3.71 0.62
N SER A 294 -17.55 -2.52 0.77
CA SER A 294 -16.78 -2.16 1.96
C SER A 294 -17.61 -2.06 3.24
N TYR A 295 -18.94 -1.93 3.15
CA TYR A 295 -19.86 -1.98 4.29
C TYR A 295 -20.28 -3.39 4.70
N MET A 296 -19.82 -4.42 3.99
CA MET A 296 -20.05 -5.81 4.36
C MET A 296 -18.88 -6.34 5.18
N GLN A 297 -19.16 -7.21 6.15
CA GLN A 297 -18.11 -7.99 6.83
C GLN A 297 -17.34 -8.80 5.79
N PRO A 298 -16.01 -8.94 5.86
CA PRO A 298 -15.12 -8.47 6.93
C PRO A 298 -14.65 -7.02 6.75
N HIS A 299 -14.86 -6.43 5.57
CA HIS A 299 -14.29 -5.14 5.17
C HIS A 299 -14.74 -3.99 6.05
N LEU A 300 -16.00 -4.03 6.52
CA LEU A 300 -16.54 -3.02 7.44
C LEU A 300 -15.67 -2.86 8.69
N GLU A 301 -15.24 -3.98 9.30
CA GLU A 301 -14.37 -3.95 10.48
C GLU A 301 -12.99 -3.41 10.12
N LEU A 302 -12.40 -3.86 9.01
CA LEU A 302 -11.07 -3.43 8.58
C LEU A 302 -11.02 -1.93 8.31
N VAL A 303 -12.06 -1.38 7.68
CA VAL A 303 -12.22 0.07 7.46
C VAL A 303 -12.46 0.80 8.78
N ALA A 304 -13.25 0.25 9.71
CA ALA A 304 -13.44 0.85 11.04
C ALA A 304 -12.11 0.98 11.80
N GLN A 305 -11.28 -0.07 11.78
CA GLN A 305 -9.94 -0.08 12.39
C GLN A 305 -8.98 0.92 11.73
N TYR A 306 -9.06 1.05 10.40
CA TYR A 306 -8.33 2.06 9.64
C TYR A 306 -8.70 3.48 10.08
N LEU A 307 -9.99 3.80 10.08
CA LEU A 307 -10.50 5.11 10.50
C LEU A 307 -10.17 5.42 11.97
N SER A 308 -10.21 4.41 12.85
CA SER A 308 -9.83 4.59 14.25
C SER A 308 -8.35 4.89 14.40
N SER A 309 -7.49 4.15 13.68
CA SER A 309 -6.03 4.31 13.77
C SER A 309 -5.57 5.68 13.26
N LEU A 310 -6.23 6.25 12.25
CA LEU A 310 -5.93 7.61 11.76
C LEU A 310 -6.18 8.72 12.80
N ARG A 311 -7.11 8.49 13.74
CA ARG A 311 -7.48 9.47 14.77
C ARG A 311 -6.61 9.40 16.02
N GLU A 312 -5.74 8.40 16.13
CA GLU A 312 -4.84 8.27 17.27
C GLU A 312 -3.83 9.44 17.31
N PRO A 313 -3.53 10.01 18.48
CA PRO A 313 -2.51 11.04 18.61
C PRO A 313 -1.10 10.46 18.41
N ASN A 314 -0.12 11.32 18.13
CA ASN A 314 1.29 10.91 17.94
C ASN A 314 1.45 9.77 16.91
N THR A 315 0.79 9.94 15.77
CA THR A 315 0.75 8.95 14.70
C THR A 315 1.66 9.36 13.56
N CYS A 316 2.50 8.42 13.13
CA CYS A 316 3.17 8.49 11.84
C CYS A 316 2.40 7.62 10.84
N LEU A 317 1.88 8.24 9.79
CA LEU A 317 1.26 7.56 8.66
C LEU A 317 2.23 7.56 7.47
N ILE A 318 2.61 6.38 7.02
CA ILE A 318 3.39 6.18 5.79
C ILE A 318 2.44 5.70 4.70
N VAL A 319 2.27 6.45 3.62
CA VAL A 319 1.52 6.05 2.44
C VAL A 319 2.50 5.65 1.35
N ALA A 320 2.49 4.38 0.94
CA ALA A 320 3.43 3.83 -0.04
C ALA A 320 2.70 3.26 -1.25
N GLY A 321 3.03 3.73 -2.45
CA GLY A 321 2.50 3.20 -3.70
C GLY A 321 0.97 3.27 -3.82
N PHE A 322 0.34 4.23 -3.14
CA PHE A 322 -1.11 4.43 -3.13
C PHE A 322 -1.45 5.70 -3.92
N GLY A 323 -2.14 5.53 -5.05
CA GLY A 323 -2.44 6.63 -5.98
C GLY A 323 -3.56 7.59 -5.53
N PHE A 324 -4.16 7.39 -4.35
CA PHE A 324 -5.30 8.18 -3.83
C PHE A 324 -6.56 8.18 -4.71
N ASN A 325 -6.73 7.18 -5.58
CA ASN A 325 -7.92 7.03 -6.44
C ASN A 325 -9.16 6.52 -5.69
N ASP A 326 -8.97 5.88 -4.53
CA ASP A 326 -10.06 5.39 -3.68
C ASP A 326 -10.52 6.47 -2.70
N SER A 327 -11.51 7.29 -3.09
CA SER A 327 -12.01 8.41 -2.27
C SER A 327 -12.38 8.03 -0.84
N HIS A 328 -13.02 6.87 -0.65
CA HIS A 328 -13.41 6.36 0.68
C HIS A 328 -12.24 6.05 1.62
N LEU A 329 -11.02 5.90 1.08
CA LEU A 329 -9.78 5.71 1.86
C LEU A 329 -8.94 7.00 1.91
N SER A 330 -8.94 7.78 0.83
CA SER A 330 -8.19 9.04 0.70
C SER A 330 -8.78 10.18 1.54
N GLU A 331 -10.11 10.35 1.55
CA GLU A 331 -10.78 11.43 2.30
C GLU A 331 -10.52 11.36 3.82
N PRO A 332 -10.55 10.17 4.46
CA PRO A 332 -10.13 10.03 5.85
C PRO A 332 -8.70 10.51 6.12
N ILE A 333 -7.74 10.28 5.21
CA ILE A 333 -6.35 10.75 5.37
C ILE A 333 -6.33 12.27 5.36
N LEU A 334 -6.99 12.88 4.37
CA LEU A 334 -7.09 14.33 4.24
C LEU A 334 -7.75 14.97 5.47
N SER A 335 -8.82 14.36 5.98
CA SER A 335 -9.49 14.80 7.21
C SER A 335 -8.58 14.66 8.43
N ALA A 336 -7.83 13.56 8.55
CA ALA A 336 -6.91 13.33 9.66
C ALA A 336 -5.78 14.38 9.68
N VAL A 337 -5.20 14.71 8.53
CA VAL A 337 -4.21 15.79 8.41
C VAL A 337 -4.78 17.13 8.88
N LYS A 338 -6.01 17.48 8.48
CA LYS A 338 -6.65 18.75 8.88
C LYS A 338 -7.02 18.82 10.37
N THR A 339 -7.12 17.70 11.07
CA THR A 339 -7.69 17.64 12.44
C THR A 339 -6.72 17.18 13.51
N ASN A 340 -5.68 16.42 13.15
CA ASN A 340 -4.70 15.86 14.07
C ASN A 340 -3.35 16.59 13.94
N PRO A 341 -3.06 17.59 14.79
CA PRO A 341 -1.84 18.40 14.68
C PRO A 341 -0.55 17.61 15.01
N HIS A 342 -0.67 16.40 15.54
CA HIS A 342 0.44 15.50 15.83
C HIS A 342 0.55 14.34 14.84
N LEU A 343 -0.21 14.38 13.74
CA LEU A 343 -0.08 13.44 12.64
C LEU A 343 1.08 13.88 11.76
N ARG A 344 2.04 12.97 11.57
CA ARG A 344 3.04 13.09 10.51
C ARG A 344 2.64 12.21 9.34
N LEU A 345 2.58 12.79 8.15
CA LEU A 345 2.26 12.08 6.92
C LEU A 345 3.50 11.98 6.03
N ILE A 346 3.88 10.78 5.62
CA ILE A 346 4.98 10.53 4.68
C ILE A 346 4.40 9.80 3.48
N ILE A 347 4.45 10.42 2.31
CA ILE A 347 3.91 9.86 1.07
C ILE A 347 5.06 9.48 0.16
N THR A 348 5.08 8.25 -0.33
CA THR A 348 6.08 7.77 -1.28
C THR A 348 5.43 7.10 -2.49
N ASP A 349 5.85 7.55 -3.67
CA ASP A 349 5.43 7.03 -4.96
C ASP A 349 6.54 7.27 -5.99
N CYS A 350 6.61 6.46 -7.04
CA CYS A 350 7.61 6.60 -8.09
C CYS A 350 7.40 7.84 -8.98
N TYR A 351 6.20 8.41 -8.94
CA TYR A 351 5.81 9.61 -9.68
C TYR A 351 5.27 10.71 -8.77
N ALA A 352 5.68 10.76 -7.49
CA ALA A 352 5.17 11.71 -6.50
C ALA A 352 5.29 13.18 -6.95
N GLU A 353 6.41 13.57 -7.60
CA GLU A 353 6.55 14.94 -8.12
C GLU A 353 5.59 15.21 -9.28
N ASP A 354 5.45 14.24 -10.19
CA ASP A 354 4.57 14.33 -11.34
C ASP A 354 3.10 14.45 -10.93
N TRP A 355 2.68 13.76 -9.86
CA TRP A 355 1.33 13.82 -9.31
C TRP A 355 1.01 15.18 -8.67
N ILE A 356 1.96 15.78 -7.95
CA ILE A 356 1.78 17.11 -7.34
C ILE A 356 1.67 18.20 -8.41
N ASN A 357 2.46 18.10 -9.48
CA ASN A 357 2.44 19.07 -10.57
C ASN A 357 1.19 18.99 -11.47
N GLY A 358 0.28 18.05 -11.20
CA GLY A 358 -1.05 18.02 -11.81
C GLY A 358 -1.08 17.51 -13.25
N LYS A 359 -0.28 16.49 -13.60
CA LYS A 359 -0.49 15.75 -14.86
C LYS A 359 -1.91 15.15 -14.89
N ASP A 360 -2.54 15.12 -16.07
CA ASP A 360 -3.98 14.87 -16.35
C ASP A 360 -4.64 13.58 -15.76
N GLU A 361 -3.89 12.78 -15.01
CA GLU A 361 -4.35 11.53 -14.39
C GLU A 361 -4.21 11.51 -12.86
N ALA A 362 -3.67 12.56 -12.25
CA ALA A 362 -3.50 12.65 -10.81
C ALA A 362 -4.83 12.81 -10.07
N SER A 363 -5.01 12.06 -8.97
CA SER A 363 -6.11 12.30 -8.04
C SER A 363 -5.99 13.70 -7.42
N HIS A 364 -7.11 14.42 -7.30
CA HIS A 364 -7.15 15.76 -6.71
C HIS A 364 -6.56 15.83 -5.28
N HIS A 365 -6.61 14.72 -4.54
CA HIS A 365 -6.04 14.59 -3.19
C HIS A 365 -4.54 14.91 -3.14
N TRP A 366 -3.77 14.61 -4.19
CA TRP A 366 -2.33 14.95 -4.23
C TRP A 366 -2.11 16.46 -4.12
N LYS A 367 -2.91 17.23 -4.87
CA LYS A 367 -2.85 18.69 -4.85
C LYS A 367 -3.34 19.25 -3.51
N GLU A 368 -4.43 18.71 -2.96
CA GLU A 368 -4.92 19.15 -1.65
C GLU A 368 -3.94 18.87 -0.51
N LEU A 369 -3.29 17.71 -0.51
CA LEU A 369 -2.25 17.38 0.46
C LEU A 369 -1.02 18.28 0.29
N PHE A 370 -0.64 18.60 -0.94
CA PHE A 370 0.43 19.55 -1.21
C PHE A 370 0.08 20.96 -0.69
N ASP A 371 -1.14 21.44 -0.94
CA ASP A 371 -1.61 22.73 -0.44
C ASP A 371 -1.63 22.80 1.09
N LEU A 372 -1.91 21.68 1.77
CA LEU A 372 -1.80 21.56 3.23
C LEU A 372 -0.35 21.57 3.72
N ALA A 373 0.55 20.88 3.01
CA ALA A 373 1.98 20.91 3.30
C ALA A 373 2.55 22.34 3.23
N GLN A 374 2.10 23.13 2.24
CA GLN A 374 2.46 24.55 2.10
C GLN A 374 1.88 25.44 3.21
N LYS A 375 0.79 25.00 3.86
CA LYS A 375 0.19 25.71 5.02
C LYS A 375 0.86 25.36 6.35
N GLY A 376 1.87 24.48 6.34
CA GLY A 376 2.65 24.11 7.52
C GLY A 376 2.26 22.79 8.17
N GLU A 377 1.37 21.99 7.56
CA GLU A 377 1.10 20.63 8.04
C GLU A 377 2.31 19.72 7.80
N ASP A 378 2.60 18.79 8.72
CA ASP A 378 3.78 17.90 8.69
C ASP A 378 3.62 16.76 7.66
N ILE A 379 3.67 17.13 6.38
CA ILE A 379 3.51 16.25 5.23
C ILE A 379 4.82 16.24 4.42
N TRP A 380 5.36 15.05 4.24
CA TRP A 380 6.58 14.79 3.47
C TRP A 380 6.23 14.02 2.21
N PHE A 381 6.77 14.44 1.08
CA PHE A 381 6.65 13.70 -0.19
C PHE A 381 8.02 13.12 -0.57
N ILE A 382 8.05 11.87 -1.00
CA ILE A 382 9.28 11.16 -1.38
C ILE A 382 9.06 10.52 -2.74
N ASN A 383 9.78 11.00 -3.75
CA ASN A 383 9.77 10.42 -5.07
C ASN A 383 10.77 9.25 -5.09
N ALA A 384 10.24 8.04 -4.94
CA ALA A 384 11.04 6.82 -4.89
C ALA A 384 10.16 5.61 -5.20
N SER A 385 10.75 4.57 -5.79
CA SER A 385 10.09 3.27 -5.85
C SER A 385 9.92 2.70 -4.43
N PHE A 386 8.98 1.77 -4.24
CA PHE A 386 8.79 1.13 -2.93
C PHE A 386 10.07 0.44 -2.42
N GLN A 387 10.84 -0.18 -3.33
CA GLN A 387 12.10 -0.83 -2.98
C GLN A 387 13.16 0.18 -2.54
N ASP A 388 13.33 1.28 -3.29
CA ASP A 388 14.27 2.33 -2.90
C ASP A 388 13.86 2.96 -1.58
N PHE A 389 12.56 3.20 -1.37
CA PHE A 389 12.06 3.73 -0.11
C PHE A 389 12.34 2.77 1.05
N ALA A 390 12.10 1.47 0.87
CA ALA A 390 12.45 0.46 1.88
C ALA A 390 13.94 0.53 2.26
N GLU A 391 14.83 0.81 1.31
CA GLU A 391 16.27 1.03 1.54
C GLU A 391 16.63 2.38 2.16
N LEU A 392 15.78 3.40 2.02
CA LEU A 392 15.95 4.70 2.67
C LEU A 392 15.57 4.70 4.15
N ILE A 393 14.61 3.86 4.55
CA ILE A 393 14.17 3.78 5.96
C ILE A 393 15.36 3.40 6.85
N PRO A 394 15.68 4.14 7.90
CA PRO A 394 16.81 3.79 8.75
C PRO A 394 16.54 2.50 9.52
N ASP A 395 17.58 1.69 9.73
CA ASP A 395 17.51 0.60 10.69
C ASP A 395 17.51 1.20 12.10
N LEU A 396 16.46 0.91 12.86
CA LEU A 396 16.42 1.08 14.31
C LEU A 396 17.40 0.09 14.95
N LYS A 397 18.70 0.22 14.65
CA LYS A 397 19.72 -0.36 15.52
C LYS A 397 19.43 0.20 16.90
N SER A 398 19.19 -0.67 17.87
CA SER A 398 19.19 -0.27 19.25
C SER A 398 20.52 0.46 19.48
N LEU A 399 20.49 1.80 19.55
CA LEU A 399 21.66 2.55 19.98
C LEU A 399 22.10 1.86 21.26
N THR A 400 23.34 1.36 21.26
CA THR A 400 23.90 0.79 22.47
C THR A 400 23.75 1.83 23.58
N PRO A 401 23.62 1.40 24.85
CA PRO A 401 23.54 2.36 25.96
C PRO A 401 24.65 3.42 25.90
N ALA A 402 25.83 3.03 25.42
CA ALA A 402 26.95 3.93 25.12
C ALA A 402 26.61 4.98 24.06
N GLU A 403 26.09 4.60 22.89
CA GLU A 403 25.73 5.55 21.83
C GLU A 403 24.58 6.47 22.24
N LYS A 404 23.60 6.00 23.04
CA LYS A 404 22.58 6.87 23.64
C LYS A 404 23.19 7.89 24.59
N LEU A 405 24.13 7.46 25.43
CA LEU A 405 24.85 8.33 26.35
C LEU A 405 25.63 9.40 25.59
N THR A 406 26.38 9.00 24.56
CA THR A 406 27.17 9.92 23.73
C THR A 406 26.29 10.91 22.99
N LYS A 407 25.14 10.46 22.44
CA LYS A 407 24.20 11.36 21.73
C LYS A 407 23.57 12.38 22.69
N ASN A 408 23.21 11.94 23.91
CA ASN A 408 22.71 12.83 24.95
C ASN A 408 23.78 13.84 25.41
N ILE A 409 25.03 13.40 25.60
CA ILE A 409 26.16 14.27 25.95
C ILE A 409 26.42 15.28 24.83
N CYS A 410 26.45 14.86 23.57
CA CYS A 410 26.63 15.77 22.44
C CYS A 410 25.50 16.81 22.33
N SER A 411 24.25 16.42 22.62
CA SER A 411 23.11 17.36 22.62
C SER A 411 23.17 18.39 23.77
N ILE A 412 23.82 18.04 24.89
CA ILE A 412 24.01 18.94 26.03
C ILE A 412 25.23 19.87 25.81
N VAL A 413 26.26 19.39 25.13
CA VAL A 413 27.52 20.14 24.92
C VAL A 413 27.46 21.04 23.67
N GLY A 414 26.63 20.72 22.67
CA GLY A 414 26.44 21.54 21.46
C GLY A 414 25.49 22.74 21.62
N GLY A 415 24.94 22.95 22.82
CA GLY A 415 24.06 24.07 23.15
C GLY A 415 24.80 25.18 23.91
N HIS A 416 25.80 25.81 23.28
CA HIS A 416 26.34 27.11 23.70
C HIS A 416 26.82 27.92 22.50
#